data_AF-A0A9E5YS81-F1
#
_entry.id   AF-A0A9E5YS81-F1
#
_cell.length_a   1.000
_cell.length_b   1.000
_cell.length_c   1.000
_cell.angle_alpha   90.00
_cell.angle_beta   90.00
_cell.angle_gamma   90.00
#
_symmetry.space_group_name_H-M   'P 1'
#
loop_
_entity.id
_entity.type
_entity.pdbx_description
1 polymer ?
#
loop_
_entity_poly.entity_id
_entity_poly.type
_entity_poly.pdbx_seq_one_letter_code
_entity_poly.pdbx_strand_id
1 'polypeptide(L)'
;MKTIISIGLLIVFGGIATSLSVFLLNIVGLPGALLAGKPGQRSKGRFIFGSIISAIGQSYLYLSFIAFIVNWTLNAAAREDVIGFILWPFAFFVSLIPLWHTFIRASVEARELKFANPQVEALQITVFISILSFFVFAFIPSIVKIVWSWVPYV
;
A
#
# COMPACT_ATOMS: atom_id res chain seq x y z
N MET A 1 13.00 8.42 -25.48
CA MET A 1 11.58 8.02 -25.61
C MET A 1 11.18 6.93 -24.62
N LYS A 2 11.97 5.86 -24.46
CA LYS A 2 11.59 4.72 -23.60
C LYS A 2 11.47 5.08 -22.12
N THR A 3 12.31 5.97 -21.58
CA THR A 3 12.13 6.53 -20.22
C THR A 3 10.75 7.17 -20.03
N ILE A 4 10.27 7.95 -21.02
CA ILE A 4 8.96 8.61 -20.95
C ILE A 4 7.84 7.57 -20.97
N ILE A 5 7.97 6.54 -21.81
CA ILE A 5 7.02 5.42 -21.85
C ILE A 5 6.99 4.71 -20.49
N SER A 6 8.15 4.44 -19.89
CA SER A 6 8.24 3.82 -18.57
C SER A 6 7.58 4.64 -17.47
N ILE A 7 7.78 5.96 -17.48
CA ILE A 7 7.09 6.89 -16.57
C ILE A 7 5.58 6.86 -16.82
N GLY A 8 5.15 6.87 -18.08
CA GLY A 8 3.74 6.76 -18.46
C GLY A 8 3.09 5.49 -17.92
N LEU A 9 3.78 4.35 -18.01
CA LEU A 9 3.30 3.07 -17.46
C LEU A 9 3.18 3.10 -15.93
N LEU A 10 4.19 3.67 -15.23
CA LEU A 10 4.11 3.86 -13.78
C LEU A 10 2.88 4.69 -13.38
N ILE A 11 2.62 5.79 -14.10
CA ILE A 11 1.45 6.64 -13.84
C ILE A 11 0.15 5.86 -14.05
N VAL A 12 0.05 5.06 -15.12
CA VAL A 12 -1.12 4.19 -15.36
C VAL A 12 -1.32 3.20 -14.22
N PHE A 13 -0.25 2.54 -13.75
CA PHE A 13 -0.34 1.63 -12.60
C PHE A 13 -0.82 2.35 -11.33
N GLY A 14 -0.32 3.56 -11.06
CA GLY A 14 -0.76 4.38 -9.93
C GLY A 14 -2.23 4.83 -10.03
N GLY A 15 -2.67 5.19 -11.24
CA GLY A 15 -4.07 5.54 -11.51
C GLY A 15 -5.02 4.36 -11.24
N ILE A 16 -4.67 3.17 -11.74
CA ILE A 16 -5.44 1.94 -11.47
C ILE A 16 -5.43 1.63 -9.97
N ALA A 17 -4.27 1.70 -9.32
CA ALA A 17 -4.11 1.43 -7.91
C ALA A 17 -4.96 2.37 -7.03
N THR A 18 -5.14 3.63 -7.42
CA THR A 18 -5.95 4.61 -6.66
C THR A 18 -7.41 4.18 -6.52
N SER A 19 -7.96 3.52 -7.53
CA SER A 19 -9.35 3.02 -7.49
C SER A 19 -9.41 1.67 -6.77
N LEU A 20 -8.48 0.76 -7.08
CA LEU A 20 -8.46 -0.59 -6.51
C LEU A 20 -8.10 -0.60 -5.02
N SER A 21 -7.23 0.30 -4.55
CA SER A 21 -6.80 0.35 -3.16
C SER A 21 -7.97 0.56 -2.21
N VAL A 22 -8.91 1.44 -2.56
CA VAL A 22 -10.10 1.69 -1.74
C VAL A 22 -10.91 0.41 -1.55
N PHE A 23 -11.17 -0.34 -2.63
CA PHE A 23 -11.96 -1.55 -2.57
C PHE A 23 -11.22 -2.69 -1.84
N LEU A 24 -9.98 -2.96 -2.25
CA LEU A 24 -9.24 -4.11 -1.73
C LEU A 24 -8.83 -3.92 -0.26
N LEU A 25 -8.45 -2.71 0.17
CA LEU A 25 -8.07 -2.44 1.56
C LEU A 25 -9.26 -2.57 2.53
N ASN A 26 -10.47 -2.27 2.06
CA ASN A 26 -11.70 -2.52 2.84
C ASN A 26 -11.94 -4.03 3.01
N ILE A 27 -11.75 -4.84 1.96
CA ILE A 27 -11.92 -6.29 2.02
C ILE A 27 -10.92 -6.92 3.00
N VAL A 28 -9.62 -6.65 2.81
CA VAL A 28 -8.59 -7.27 3.66
C VAL A 28 -8.58 -6.73 5.09
N GLY A 29 -9.09 -5.51 5.29
CA GLY A 29 -9.31 -4.95 6.63
C GLY A 29 -10.58 -5.46 7.31
N LEU A 30 -11.52 -6.08 6.59
CA LEU A 30 -12.82 -6.47 7.15
C LEU A 30 -12.71 -7.48 8.30
N PRO A 31 -11.88 -8.53 8.24
CA PRO A 31 -11.75 -9.48 9.33
C PRO A 31 -11.36 -8.80 10.66
N GLY A 32 -10.40 -7.88 10.64
CA GLY A 32 -10.00 -7.14 11.83
C GLY A 32 -11.09 -6.19 12.34
N ALA A 33 -11.84 -5.56 11.43
CA ALA A 33 -12.99 -4.72 11.80
C ALA A 33 -14.10 -5.51 12.50
N LEU A 34 -14.39 -6.73 12.03
CA LEU A 34 -15.37 -7.61 12.65
C LEU A 34 -14.91 -8.06 14.05
N LEU A 35 -13.62 -8.35 14.21
CA LEU A 35 -13.01 -8.70 15.50
C LEU A 35 -12.98 -7.54 16.50
N ALA A 36 -12.89 -6.29 16.01
CA ALA A 36 -12.96 -5.10 16.86
C ALA A 36 -14.33 -4.96 17.57
N GLY A 37 -15.36 -5.62 17.05
CA GLY A 37 -16.71 -5.64 17.64
C GLY A 37 -17.54 -4.38 17.34
N LYS A 38 -18.79 -4.41 17.79
CA LYS A 38 -19.79 -3.37 17.47
C LYS A 38 -19.37 -1.99 18.01
N PRO A 39 -19.43 -0.93 17.19
CA PRO A 39 -19.22 0.44 17.65
C PRO A 39 -20.13 0.78 18.85
N GLY A 40 -19.56 1.47 19.84
CA GLY A 40 -20.27 1.86 21.08
C GLY A 40 -20.39 0.79 22.17
N GLN A 41 -20.15 -0.49 21.86
CA GLN A 41 -20.24 -1.59 22.84
C GLN A 41 -18.94 -2.38 23.02
N ARG A 42 -17.93 -2.10 22.20
CA ARG A 42 -16.64 -2.81 22.21
C ARG A 42 -15.70 -2.35 23.33
N SER A 43 -14.89 -3.28 23.84
CA SER A 43 -13.80 -2.97 24.76
C SER A 43 -12.58 -2.38 24.03
N LYS A 44 -11.78 -1.58 24.74
CA LYS A 44 -10.53 -1.01 24.21
C LYS A 44 -9.57 -2.07 23.68
N GLY A 45 -9.43 -3.19 24.41
CA GLY A 45 -8.57 -4.30 24.01
C GLY A 45 -9.02 -4.97 22.71
N ARG A 46 -10.33 -5.24 22.56
CA ARG A 46 -10.87 -5.80 21.31
C ARG A 46 -10.67 -4.83 20.13
N PHE A 47 -10.87 -3.54 20.36
CA PHE A 47 -10.64 -2.53 19.33
C PHE A 47 -9.19 -2.54 18.84
N ILE A 48 -8.22 -2.46 19.76
CA ILE A 48 -6.79 -2.48 19.41
C ILE A 48 -6.43 -3.75 18.65
N PHE A 49 -6.87 -4.90 19.15
CA PHE A 49 -6.61 -6.18 18.49
C PHE A 49 -7.17 -6.20 17.06
N GLY A 50 -8.43 -5.77 16.87
CA GLY A 50 -9.04 -5.68 15.55
C GLY A 50 -8.34 -4.71 14.60
N SER A 51 -7.85 -3.57 15.11
CA SER A 51 -7.04 -2.64 14.32
C SER A 51 -5.70 -3.26 13.89
N ILE A 52 -5.03 -4.02 14.76
CA ILE A 52 -3.77 -4.72 14.42
C ILE A 52 -4.02 -5.77 13.33
N ILE A 53 -5.06 -6.59 13.45
CA ILE A 53 -5.41 -7.59 12.44
C ILE A 53 -5.73 -6.92 11.09
N SER A 54 -6.46 -5.79 11.12
CA SER A 54 -6.73 -5.00 9.91
C SER A 54 -5.44 -4.47 9.30
N ALA A 55 -4.53 -3.95 10.12
CA ALA A 55 -3.25 -3.39 9.67
C ALA A 55 -2.35 -4.44 9.05
N ILE A 56 -2.33 -5.68 9.58
CA ILE A 56 -1.57 -6.79 8.99
C ILE A 56 -2.10 -7.10 7.58
N GLY A 57 -3.42 -7.28 7.42
CA GLY A 57 -4.03 -7.58 6.13
C GLY A 57 -3.83 -6.46 5.10
N GLN A 58 -4.11 -5.22 5.50
CA GLN A 58 -3.93 -4.03 4.66
C GLN A 58 -2.47 -3.84 4.26
N SER A 59 -1.54 -3.99 5.20
CA SER A 59 -0.11 -3.85 4.90
C SER A 59 0.37 -4.97 3.99
N TYR A 60 0.03 -6.23 4.26
CA TYR A 60 0.49 -7.34 3.40
C TYR A 60 0.04 -7.17 1.95
N LEU A 61 -1.23 -6.82 1.74
CA LEU A 61 -1.76 -6.53 0.41
C LEU A 61 -1.06 -5.33 -0.22
N TYR A 62 -0.96 -4.21 0.49
CA TYR A 62 -0.39 -2.99 -0.10
C TYR A 62 1.11 -3.14 -0.40
N LEU A 63 1.84 -3.85 0.45
CA LEU A 63 3.24 -4.19 0.23
C LEU A 63 3.43 -5.06 -1.02
N SER A 64 2.47 -5.92 -1.40
CA SER A 64 2.56 -6.63 -2.68
C SER A 64 2.51 -5.70 -3.90
N PHE A 65 1.76 -4.60 -3.82
CA PHE A 65 1.74 -3.58 -4.87
C PHE A 65 3.07 -2.82 -4.92
N ILE A 66 3.63 -2.46 -3.77
CA ILE A 66 4.96 -1.83 -3.70
C ILE A 66 6.03 -2.77 -4.26
N ALA A 67 6.00 -4.05 -3.89
CA ALA A 67 6.88 -5.08 -4.42
C ALA A 67 6.81 -5.15 -5.94
N PHE A 68 5.60 -5.12 -6.52
CA PHE A 68 5.40 -5.07 -7.97
C PHE A 68 6.05 -3.84 -8.59
N ILE A 69 5.76 -2.64 -8.07
CA ILE A 69 6.30 -1.38 -8.61
C ILE A 69 7.82 -1.35 -8.53
N VAL A 70 8.40 -1.78 -7.41
CA VAL A 70 9.85 -1.80 -7.21
C VAL A 70 10.52 -2.76 -8.20
N ASN A 71 10.03 -4.00 -8.34
CA ASN A 71 10.64 -4.97 -9.25
C ASN A 71 10.45 -4.60 -10.72
N TRP A 72 9.28 -4.07 -11.07
CA TRP A 72 9.07 -3.51 -12.40
C TRP A 72 10.06 -2.37 -12.68
N THR A 73 10.28 -1.48 -11.70
CA THR A 73 11.22 -0.35 -11.82
C THR A 73 12.66 -0.83 -11.95
N LEU A 74 13.07 -1.84 -11.17
CA LEU A 74 14.39 -2.46 -11.28
C LEU A 74 14.63 -3.01 -12.70
N ASN A 75 13.68 -3.76 -13.25
CA ASN A 75 13.79 -4.31 -14.60
C ASN A 75 13.79 -3.23 -15.68
N ALA A 76 12.97 -2.18 -15.52
CA ALA A 76 12.97 -1.07 -16.45
C ALA A 76 14.28 -0.27 -16.40
N ALA A 77 14.83 -0.05 -15.21
CA ALA A 77 16.08 0.69 -14.98
C ALA A 77 17.33 -0.08 -15.42
N ALA A 78 17.29 -1.42 -15.48
CA ALA A 78 18.38 -2.25 -15.95
C ALA A 78 18.59 -2.19 -17.48
N ARG A 79 17.65 -1.59 -18.22
CA ARG A 79 17.76 -1.45 -19.67
C ARG A 79 18.67 -0.28 -20.04
N GLU A 80 19.58 -0.51 -20.99
CA GLU A 80 20.55 0.50 -21.46
C GLU A 80 19.89 1.77 -22.06
N ASP A 81 18.64 1.66 -22.53
CA ASP A 81 17.89 2.71 -23.20
C ASP A 81 16.96 3.51 -22.28
N VAL A 82 17.08 3.31 -20.96
CA VAL A 82 16.26 3.94 -19.91
C VAL A 82 17.15 4.62 -18.89
N ILE A 83 16.79 5.87 -18.55
CA ILE A 83 17.49 6.61 -17.50
C ILE A 83 16.91 6.19 -16.14
N GLY A 84 17.46 5.11 -15.57
CA GLY A 84 16.92 4.46 -14.37
C GLY A 84 16.75 5.37 -13.15
N PHE A 85 17.68 6.30 -12.91
CA PHE A 85 17.61 7.20 -11.75
C PHE A 85 16.35 8.09 -11.76
N ILE A 86 15.84 8.42 -12.95
CA ILE A 86 14.63 9.24 -13.09
C ILE A 86 13.38 8.45 -12.72
N LEU A 87 13.37 7.13 -12.89
CA LEU A 87 12.17 6.31 -12.62
C LEU A 87 11.86 6.21 -11.13
N TRP A 88 12.87 6.21 -10.26
CA TRP A 88 12.71 5.94 -8.83
C TRP A 88 11.81 6.96 -8.09
N PRO A 89 11.93 8.29 -8.32
CA PRO A 89 10.98 9.25 -7.78
C PRO A 89 9.53 8.96 -8.21
N PHE A 90 9.30 8.62 -9.49
CA PHE A 90 7.95 8.29 -9.96
C PHE A 90 7.44 6.99 -9.35
N ALA A 91 8.28 5.96 -9.25
CA ALA A 91 7.94 4.70 -8.59
C ALA A 91 7.55 4.91 -7.12
N PHE A 92 8.27 5.77 -6.40
CA PHE A 92 7.95 6.16 -5.02
C PHE A 92 6.57 6.82 -4.93
N PHE A 93 6.31 7.85 -5.74
CA PHE A 93 5.03 8.55 -5.73
C PHE A 93 3.86 7.65 -6.16
N VAL A 94 4.04 6.85 -7.20
CA VAL A 94 3.05 5.88 -7.67
C VAL A 94 2.73 4.83 -6.61
N SER A 95 3.74 4.43 -5.82
CA SER A 95 3.54 3.48 -4.73
C SER A 95 2.77 4.09 -3.56
N LEU A 96 2.91 5.39 -3.28
CA LEU A 96 2.40 5.99 -2.04
C LEU A 96 1.15 6.85 -2.21
N ILE A 97 1.00 7.56 -3.33
CA ILE A 97 -0.16 8.45 -3.57
C ILE A 97 -1.50 7.69 -3.46
N PRO A 98 -1.68 6.49 -4.03
CA PRO A 98 -2.95 5.75 -3.91
C PRO A 98 -3.36 5.49 -2.46
N LEU A 99 -2.42 5.02 -1.63
CA LEU A 99 -2.65 4.79 -0.21
C LEU A 99 -2.89 6.07 0.56
N TRP A 100 -2.09 7.12 0.32
CA TRP A 100 -2.28 8.39 1.00
C TRP A 100 -3.64 9.00 0.72
N HIS A 101 -4.06 8.97 -0.54
CA HIS A 101 -5.36 9.45 -0.94
C HIS A 101 -6.50 8.63 -0.32
N THR A 102 -6.34 7.30 -0.26
CA THR A 102 -7.27 6.42 0.45
C THR A 102 -7.34 6.75 1.95
N PHE A 103 -6.19 6.93 2.60
CA PHE A 103 -6.08 7.28 4.01
C PHE A 103 -6.71 8.63 4.33
N ILE A 104 -6.45 9.65 3.51
CA ILE A 104 -7.02 10.99 3.69
C ILE A 104 -8.54 10.94 3.59
N ARG A 105 -9.08 10.31 2.53
CA ARG A 105 -10.54 10.19 2.35
C ARG A 105 -11.19 9.41 3.49
N ALA A 106 -10.63 8.26 3.84
CA ALA A 106 -11.13 7.44 4.95
C ALA A 106 -11.06 8.19 6.30
N SER A 107 -10.03 9.01 6.51
CA SER A 107 -9.90 9.85 7.71
C SER A 107 -10.92 10.98 7.76
N VAL A 108 -11.24 11.59 6.61
CA VAL A 108 -12.30 12.62 6.51
C VAL A 108 -13.65 11.99 6.83
N GLU A 109 -13.99 10.87 6.19
CA GLU A 109 -15.25 10.14 6.43
C GLU A 109 -15.35 9.66 7.90
N ALA A 110 -14.26 9.18 8.49
CA ALA A 110 -14.25 8.71 9.87
C ALA A 110 -14.52 9.82 10.90
N ARG A 111 -14.22 11.09 10.59
CA ARG A 111 -14.51 12.23 11.47
C ARG A 111 -16.01 12.54 11.56
N GLU A 112 -16.79 12.13 10.57
CA GLU A 112 -18.25 12.27 10.58
C GLU A 112 -18.93 11.19 11.43
N LEU A 113 -18.21 10.12 11.79
CA LEU A 113 -18.73 9.02 12.58
C LEU A 113 -18.54 9.27 14.08
N LYS A 114 -19.55 8.88 14.88
CA LYS A 114 -19.52 8.99 16.35
C LYS A 114 -18.45 8.12 17.01
N PHE A 115 -18.03 7.04 16.35
CA PHE A 115 -17.11 6.04 16.90
C PHE A 115 -15.96 5.78 15.95
N ALA A 116 -14.76 5.59 16.49
CA ALA A 116 -13.56 5.31 15.69
C ALA A 116 -13.71 4.05 14.83
N ASN A 117 -13.10 4.05 13.64
CA ASN A 117 -13.10 2.89 12.75
C ASN A 117 -11.75 2.15 12.84
N PRO A 118 -11.71 0.87 13.23
CA PRO A 118 -10.45 0.12 13.38
C PRO A 118 -9.66 0.00 12.07
N GLN A 119 -10.35 0.00 10.92
CA GLN A 119 -9.69 -0.05 9.60
C GLN A 119 -9.00 1.27 9.26
N VAL A 120 -9.55 2.40 9.73
CA VAL A 120 -8.97 3.72 9.47
C VAL A 120 -7.74 3.95 10.34
N GLU A 121 -7.78 3.50 11.60
CA GLU A 121 -6.59 3.45 12.47
C GLU A 121 -5.50 2.55 11.87
N ALA A 122 -5.89 1.41 11.32
CA ALA A 122 -4.99 0.48 10.66
C ALA A 122 -4.28 1.11 9.44
N LEU A 123 -4.98 1.94 8.65
CA LEU A 123 -4.39 2.61 7.49
C LEU A 123 -3.20 3.51 7.88
N GLN A 124 -3.20 4.14 9.06
CA GLN A 124 -2.06 4.93 9.51
C GLN A 124 -0.81 4.06 9.67
N ILE A 125 -0.96 2.87 10.25
CA ILE A 125 0.12 1.89 10.38
C ILE A 125 0.56 1.42 8.99
N THR A 126 -0.39 1.12 8.10
CA THR A 126 -0.10 0.70 6.72
C THR A 126 0.65 1.78 5.93
N VAL A 127 0.33 3.06 6.08
CA VAL A 127 1.07 4.19 5.46
C VAL A 127 2.52 4.18 5.94
N PHE A 128 2.74 4.12 7.25
CA PHE A 128 4.09 4.14 7.82
C PHE A 128 4.92 2.94 7.34
N ILE A 129 4.36 1.73 7.41
CA ILE A 129 5.03 0.51 6.95
C ILE A 129 5.33 0.58 5.45
N SER A 130 4.40 1.13 4.65
CA SER A 130 4.56 1.25 3.19
C SER A 130 5.73 2.15 2.80
N ILE A 131 5.89 3.30 3.49
CA ILE A 131 7.01 4.21 3.25
C ILE A 131 8.35 3.52 3.52
N LEU A 132 8.49 2.88 4.68
CA LEU A 132 9.73 2.18 5.05
C LEU A 132 10.01 1.02 4.09
N SER A 133 8.98 0.22 3.79
CA SER A 133 9.13 -0.97 2.96
C SER A 133 9.48 -0.64 1.52
N PHE A 134 9.05 0.50 0.97
CA PHE A 134 9.50 0.95 -0.34
C PHE A 134 11.02 1.01 -0.42
N PHE A 135 11.67 1.68 0.54
CA PHE A 135 13.12 1.78 0.58
C PHE A 135 13.77 0.42 0.82
N VAL A 136 13.23 -0.37 1.75
CA VAL A 136 13.74 -1.73 2.02
C VAL A 136 13.71 -2.58 0.76
N PHE A 137 12.61 -2.58 0.00
CA PHE A 137 12.48 -3.37 -1.23
C PHE A 137 13.38 -2.83 -2.36
N ALA A 138 13.50 -1.50 -2.46
CA ALA A 138 14.34 -0.87 -3.49
C ALA A 138 15.84 -1.18 -3.31
N PHE A 139 16.32 -1.19 -2.05
CA PHE A 139 17.74 -1.44 -1.74
C PHE A 139 18.06 -2.90 -1.44
N ILE A 140 17.07 -3.69 -1.01
CA ILE A 140 17.24 -5.10 -0.62
C ILE A 140 16.16 -5.96 -1.31
N PRO A 141 16.24 -6.12 -2.66
CA PRO A 141 15.21 -6.82 -3.42
C PRO A 141 15.11 -8.33 -3.07
N SER A 142 16.13 -8.92 -2.45
CA SER A 142 16.09 -10.31 -1.97
C SER A 142 14.96 -10.57 -0.96
N ILE A 143 14.57 -9.57 -0.17
CA ILE A 143 13.44 -9.70 0.77
C ILE A 143 12.13 -9.93 0.00
N VAL A 144 11.95 -9.25 -1.12
CA VAL A 144 10.76 -9.40 -1.96
C VAL A 144 10.67 -10.81 -2.52
N LYS A 145 11.80 -11.39 -2.93
CA LYS A 145 11.89 -12.77 -3.45
C LYS A 145 11.47 -13.83 -2.44
N ILE A 146 11.66 -13.57 -1.15
CA ILE A 146 11.31 -14.53 -0.10
C ILE A 146 9.82 -14.45 0.23
N VAL A 147 9.29 -13.24 0.40
CA VAL A 147 7.95 -13.03 0.99
C VAL A 147 6.86 -12.84 -0.08
N TRP A 148 7.22 -12.33 -1.26
CA TRP A 148 6.34 -12.03 -2.38
C TRP A 148 6.80 -12.69 -3.69
N SER A 149 7.32 -13.91 -3.62
CA SER A 149 7.76 -14.70 -4.79
C SER A 149 6.68 -14.91 -5.87
N TRP A 150 5.41 -14.76 -5.49
CA TRP A 150 4.27 -14.86 -6.39
C TRP A 150 3.97 -13.57 -7.16
N VAL A 151 4.57 -12.43 -6.76
CA VAL A 151 4.39 -11.15 -7.44
C VAL A 151 5.20 -11.16 -8.74
N PRO A 152 4.66 -10.66 -9.87
CA PRO A 152 5.39 -10.62 -11.13
C PRO A 152 6.72 -9.87 -11.00
N TYR A 153 7.71 -10.29 -11.79
CA TYR A 153 9.01 -9.63 -11.92
C TYR A 153 9.97 -9.76 -10.72
N VAL A 154 9.58 -10.51 -9.69
CA VAL A 154 10.36 -10.83 -8.48
C VAL A 154 11.39 -11.92 -8.73
#